data_AF-A0A660S2G0-F1
#
_entry.id   AF-A0A660S2G0-F1
#
_cell.length_a   1.000
_cell.length_b   1.000
_cell.length_c   1.000
_cell.angle_alpha   90.00
_cell.angle_beta   90.00
_cell.angle_gamma   90.00
#
_symmetry.space_group_name_H-M   'P 1'
#
loop_
_entity.id
_entity.type
_entity.pdbx_description
1 polymer ?
#
loop_
_entity_poly.entity_id
_entity_poly.type
_entity_poly.pdbx_seq_one_letter_code
_entity_poly.pdbx_strand_id
1 'polypeptide(L)'
;MYIARKPVFGHYEYSLKESYYEAPYWKSRIILDLGPTPEDYITYYSEVAFSIDLEEKLKSLGYQIDQWELEKLFFRFLKPEAQRIITQFTRPRRIKKIRKHFSIKDIHPFDIKRRLVLKFNISNPKKIMHIPYPFLSELTEKSRDELENYFWDLEDRLKYREKIKYLLVIFDLLYLYPRIKPWELDEIFINNFCKILEDESFRMGLSVEELHRTYFCRYVWMYFDMILFFPIIKKYKAHKKSIYFEASKIFNIPVEELERASIEDLFKIFRKKAKELHPDKGGSHEKFIQLRKIFEELLNIKKYS
;
A
#
# COMPACT_ATOMS: atom_id res chain seq x y z
N MET A 1 -2.86 -20.12 14.68
CA MET A 1 -3.42 -20.49 13.38
C MET A 1 -3.58 -19.26 12.52
N TYR A 2 -3.59 -19.42 11.20
CA TYR A 2 -3.81 -18.37 10.21
C TYR A 2 -4.42 -18.97 8.95
N ILE A 3 -5.10 -18.16 8.13
CA ILE A 3 -5.60 -18.59 6.83
C ILE A 3 -4.59 -18.21 5.76
N ALA A 4 -3.84 -19.21 5.28
CA ALA A 4 -2.94 -19.07 4.16
C ALA A 4 -3.72 -18.93 2.86
N ARG A 5 -3.27 -18.05 1.97
CA ARG A 5 -3.75 -17.96 0.60
C ARG A 5 -2.63 -18.30 -0.37
N LYS A 6 -2.96 -19.06 -1.40
CA LYS A 6 -2.03 -19.51 -2.42
C LYS A 6 -2.56 -19.11 -3.79
N PRO A 7 -1.79 -18.37 -4.61
CA PRO A 7 -2.19 -18.09 -5.97
C PRO A 7 -2.16 -19.37 -6.81
N VAL A 8 -3.28 -19.69 -7.44
CA VAL A 8 -3.43 -20.75 -8.44
C VAL A 8 -3.93 -20.11 -9.73
N PHE A 9 -3.90 -20.84 -10.84
CA PHE A 9 -4.32 -20.28 -12.12
C PHE A 9 -5.79 -19.80 -12.06
N GLY A 10 -5.98 -18.49 -12.19
CA GLY A 10 -7.30 -17.85 -12.25
C GLY A 10 -8.00 -17.60 -10.91
N HIS A 11 -7.48 -18.08 -9.78
CA HIS A 11 -8.10 -17.90 -8.46
C HIS A 11 -7.11 -18.11 -7.31
N TYR A 12 -7.58 -17.96 -6.07
CA TYR A 12 -6.82 -18.28 -4.87
C TYR A 12 -7.37 -19.53 -4.20
N GLU A 13 -6.47 -20.39 -3.72
CA GLU A 13 -6.81 -21.47 -2.80
C GLU A 13 -6.45 -21.03 -1.37
N TYR A 14 -7.30 -21.40 -0.42
CA TYR A 14 -7.15 -21.04 0.98
C TYR A 14 -7.02 -22.28 1.85
N SER A 15 -6.10 -22.24 2.80
CA SER A 15 -5.92 -23.32 3.78
C SER A 15 -5.74 -22.75 5.18
N LEU A 16 -6.33 -23.42 6.17
CA LEU A 16 -6.06 -23.15 7.56
C LEU A 16 -4.75 -23.84 7.94
N LYS A 17 -3.81 -23.05 8.44
CA LYS A 17 -2.47 -23.51 8.81
C LYS A 17 -2.07 -23.03 10.19
N GLU A 18 -1.02 -23.64 10.71
CA GLU A 18 -0.31 -23.14 11.88
C GLU A 18 1.20 -23.20 11.71
N SER A 19 1.86 -22.25 12.37
CA SER A 19 3.30 -22.22 12.48
C SER A 19 3.74 -23.07 13.67
N TYR A 20 4.77 -23.89 13.45
CA TYR A 20 5.42 -24.68 14.48
C TYR A 20 6.93 -24.52 14.36
N TYR A 21 7.64 -24.63 15.48
CA TYR A 21 9.09 -24.47 15.50
C TYR A 21 9.78 -25.80 15.21
N GLU A 22 10.61 -25.82 14.16
CA GLU A 22 11.47 -26.95 13.81
C GLU A 22 12.85 -26.40 13.46
N ALA A 23 13.78 -26.52 14.41
CA ALA A 23 15.06 -25.83 14.36
C ALA A 23 15.76 -26.00 12.99
N PRO A 24 16.30 -24.91 12.40
CA PRO A 24 16.45 -23.57 12.99
C PRO A 24 15.26 -22.62 12.75
N TYR A 25 14.20 -23.04 12.06
CA TYR A 25 13.18 -22.13 11.55
C TYR A 25 11.76 -22.47 12.03
N TRP A 26 10.86 -21.50 11.91
CA TRP A 26 9.44 -21.75 12.02
C TRP A 26 8.93 -22.27 10.68
N LYS A 27 8.31 -23.45 10.68
CA LYS A 27 7.66 -24.05 9.52
C LYS A 27 6.14 -23.98 9.66
N SER A 28 5.43 -24.26 8.59
CA SER A 28 3.97 -24.28 8.57
C SER A 28 3.46 -25.69 8.30
N ARG A 29 2.34 -26.06 8.94
CA ARG A 29 1.60 -27.29 8.62
C ARG A 29 0.14 -26.96 8.32
N ILE A 30 -0.44 -27.74 7.41
CA ILE A 30 -1.84 -27.62 7.03
C ILE A 30 -2.68 -28.34 8.08
N ILE A 31 -3.69 -27.63 8.59
CA ILE A 31 -4.70 -28.17 9.49
C ILE A 31 -5.91 -28.63 8.67
N LEU A 32 -6.41 -27.74 7.81
CA LEU A 32 -7.61 -27.95 7.02
C LEU A 32 -7.49 -27.19 5.70
N ASP A 33 -7.91 -27.82 4.60
CA ASP A 33 -8.09 -27.12 3.33
C ASP A 33 -9.48 -26.46 3.32
N LEU A 34 -9.52 -25.16 2.98
CA LEU A 34 -10.75 -24.38 2.89
C LEU A 34 -11.19 -24.20 1.43
N GLY A 35 -10.38 -24.63 0.46
CA GLY A 35 -10.69 -24.48 -0.96
C GLY A 35 -10.70 -23.02 -1.43
N PRO A 36 -11.38 -22.71 -2.55
CA PRO A 36 -11.37 -21.39 -3.17
C PRO A 36 -12.33 -20.39 -2.52
N THR A 37 -13.33 -20.86 -1.78
CA THR A 37 -14.45 -20.06 -1.25
C THR A 37 -14.59 -20.21 0.26
N PRO A 38 -13.71 -19.60 1.08
CA PRO A 38 -13.83 -19.62 2.55
C PRO A 38 -15.14 -19.02 3.07
N GLU A 39 -15.79 -18.20 2.27
CA GLU A 39 -17.09 -17.58 2.56
C GLU A 39 -18.19 -18.62 2.77
N ASP A 40 -18.07 -19.81 2.18
CA ASP A 40 -19.06 -20.90 2.30
C ASP A 40 -19.13 -21.47 3.73
N TYR A 41 -18.10 -21.22 4.55
CA TYR A 41 -18.09 -21.60 5.96
C TYR A 41 -18.77 -20.57 6.87
N ILE A 42 -19.28 -19.46 6.32
CA ILE A 42 -19.89 -18.37 7.09
C ILE A 42 -21.41 -18.38 6.88
N THR A 43 -22.15 -18.77 7.92
CA THR A 43 -23.61 -18.76 7.91
C THR A 43 -24.13 -17.45 8.51
N TYR A 44 -24.82 -16.64 7.69
CA TYR A 44 -25.40 -15.37 8.11
C TYR A 44 -26.87 -15.53 8.54
N TYR A 45 -27.19 -15.11 9.76
CA TYR A 45 -28.56 -15.04 10.28
C TYR A 45 -29.21 -13.66 10.05
N SER A 46 -28.38 -12.64 9.83
CA SER A 46 -28.79 -11.28 9.46
C SER A 46 -27.66 -10.60 8.67
N GLU A 47 -27.76 -9.28 8.44
CA GLU A 47 -26.69 -8.48 7.81
C GLU A 47 -25.37 -8.50 8.59
N VAL A 48 -25.46 -8.72 9.92
CA VAL A 48 -24.32 -8.58 10.84
C VAL A 48 -24.13 -9.82 11.70
N ALA A 49 -25.19 -10.54 12.07
CA ALA A 49 -25.09 -11.75 12.87
C ALA A 49 -24.71 -12.94 11.96
N PHE A 50 -23.63 -13.64 12.31
CA PHE A 50 -23.14 -14.81 11.60
C PHE A 50 -22.52 -15.83 12.56
N SER A 51 -22.38 -17.08 12.10
CA SER A 51 -21.56 -18.12 12.71
C SER A 51 -20.58 -18.70 11.70
N ILE A 52 -19.48 -19.27 12.17
CA ILE A 52 -18.49 -19.94 11.32
C ILE A 52 -18.56 -21.44 11.60
N ASP A 53 -18.88 -22.22 10.57
CA ASP A 53 -19.24 -23.64 10.67
C ASP A 53 -18.00 -24.54 10.61
N LEU A 54 -17.03 -24.26 11.48
CA LEU A 54 -15.75 -24.97 11.57
C LEU A 54 -15.40 -25.47 12.98
N GLU A 55 -16.09 -25.02 14.02
CA GLU A 55 -15.77 -25.38 15.42
C GLU A 55 -15.78 -26.89 15.64
N GLU A 56 -16.84 -27.59 15.20
CA GLU A 56 -16.96 -29.04 15.38
C GLU A 56 -15.89 -29.82 14.63
N LYS A 57 -15.58 -29.39 13.38
CA LYS A 57 -14.53 -30.00 12.56
C LYS A 57 -13.16 -29.84 13.22
N LEU A 58 -12.84 -28.64 13.73
CA LEU A 58 -11.56 -28.37 14.38
C LEU A 58 -11.45 -29.09 15.73
N LYS A 59 -12.56 -29.19 16.47
CA LYS A 59 -12.63 -29.98 17.70
C LYS A 59 -12.35 -31.47 17.46
N SER A 60 -12.86 -32.03 16.36
CA SER A 60 -12.57 -33.42 15.96
C SER A 60 -11.08 -33.65 15.64
N LEU A 61 -10.39 -32.61 15.16
CA LEU A 61 -8.95 -32.60 14.88
C LEU A 61 -8.09 -32.30 16.12
N GLY A 62 -8.71 -32.12 17.29
CA GLY A 62 -8.03 -31.85 18.56
C GLY A 62 -7.77 -30.37 18.85
N TYR A 63 -8.30 -29.45 18.05
CA TYR A 63 -8.17 -28.01 18.27
C TYR A 63 -9.41 -27.45 18.97
N GLN A 64 -9.22 -26.89 20.17
CA GLN A 64 -10.27 -26.14 20.86
C GLN A 64 -10.15 -24.66 20.49
N ILE A 65 -11.11 -24.18 19.70
CA ILE A 65 -11.16 -22.80 19.21
C ILE A 65 -12.55 -22.24 19.49
N ASP A 66 -12.61 -21.00 19.95
CA ASP A 66 -13.84 -20.26 20.17
C ASP A 66 -14.24 -19.47 18.91
N GLN A 67 -15.54 -19.18 18.73
CA GLN A 67 -16.00 -18.32 17.62
C GLN A 67 -15.24 -17.00 17.50
N TRP A 68 -14.86 -16.36 18.61
CA TRP A 68 -14.10 -15.11 18.57
C TRP A 68 -12.73 -15.22 17.87
N GLU A 69 -12.10 -16.40 17.92
CA GLU A 69 -10.85 -16.65 17.22
C GLU A 69 -11.09 -16.95 15.75
N LEU A 70 -12.14 -17.71 15.44
CA LEU A 70 -12.60 -17.93 14.06
C LEU A 70 -12.98 -16.62 13.39
N GLU A 71 -13.71 -15.73 14.07
CA GLU A 71 -14.06 -14.40 13.59
C GLU A 71 -12.82 -13.58 13.20
N LYS A 72 -11.74 -13.66 13.98
CA LYS A 72 -10.48 -12.96 13.64
C LYS A 72 -9.80 -13.55 12.42
N LEU A 73 -9.84 -14.88 12.27
CA LEU A 73 -9.26 -15.58 11.12
C LEU A 73 -10.05 -15.27 9.84
N PHE A 74 -11.38 -15.33 9.93
CA PHE A 74 -12.29 -15.11 8.81
C PHE A 74 -12.61 -13.64 8.54
N PHE A 75 -12.10 -12.72 9.36
CA PHE A 75 -12.43 -11.29 9.31
C PHE A 75 -12.40 -10.70 7.89
N ARG A 76 -11.42 -11.10 7.07
CA ARG A 76 -11.27 -10.61 5.69
C ARG A 76 -12.36 -11.06 4.72
N PHE A 77 -13.04 -12.17 5.00
CA PHE A 77 -14.10 -12.76 4.19
C PHE A 77 -15.50 -12.33 4.64
N LEU A 78 -15.61 -11.63 5.77
CA LEU A 78 -16.89 -11.14 6.26
C LEU A 78 -17.44 -10.03 5.38
N LYS A 79 -18.77 -9.93 5.28
CA LYS A 79 -19.46 -8.79 4.65
C LYS A 79 -18.98 -7.45 5.23
N PRO A 80 -18.92 -6.37 4.42
CA PRO A 80 -18.43 -5.06 4.86
C PRO A 80 -19.13 -4.51 6.10
N GLU A 81 -20.43 -4.75 6.23
CA GLU A 81 -21.22 -4.31 7.39
C GLU A 81 -20.84 -5.07 8.67
N ALA A 82 -20.72 -6.40 8.58
CA ALA A 82 -20.20 -7.22 9.68
C ALA A 82 -18.77 -6.79 10.09
N GLN A 83 -17.87 -6.56 9.13
CA GLN A 83 -16.53 -6.01 9.40
C GLN A 83 -16.60 -4.66 10.13
N ARG A 84 -17.47 -3.76 9.68
CA ARG A 84 -17.66 -2.44 10.30
C ARG A 84 -18.12 -2.57 11.75
N ILE A 85 -19.14 -3.39 12.01
CA ILE A 85 -19.66 -3.59 13.36
C ILE A 85 -18.57 -4.18 14.25
N ILE A 86 -17.89 -5.24 13.82
CA ILE A 86 -16.79 -5.83 14.59
C ILE A 86 -15.74 -4.76 14.89
N THR A 87 -15.30 -3.95 13.93
CA THR A 87 -14.30 -2.90 14.20
C THR A 87 -14.77 -1.83 15.20
N GLN A 88 -16.06 -1.52 15.24
CA GLN A 88 -16.63 -0.56 16.18
C GLN A 88 -16.83 -1.13 17.59
N PHE A 89 -17.32 -2.36 17.69
CA PHE A 89 -17.66 -3.02 18.95
C PHE A 89 -16.50 -3.79 19.58
N THR A 90 -15.46 -4.08 18.80
CA THR A 90 -14.16 -4.50 19.35
C THR A 90 -13.53 -3.30 20.04
N ARG A 91 -14.03 -2.97 21.24
CA ARG A 91 -13.28 -2.12 22.16
C ARG A 91 -11.89 -2.74 22.27
N PRO A 92 -10.81 -1.94 22.24
CA PRO A 92 -9.50 -2.48 22.57
C PRO A 92 -9.60 -2.95 24.02
N ARG A 93 -9.90 -4.25 24.21
CA ARG A 93 -9.86 -4.85 25.52
C ARG A 93 -8.47 -4.48 26.05
N ARG A 94 -8.41 -3.92 27.26
CA ARG A 94 -7.17 -3.81 28.03
C ARG A 94 -6.72 -5.24 28.38
N ILE A 95 -6.48 -6.06 27.36
CA ILE A 95 -5.66 -7.25 27.49
C ILE A 95 -4.34 -6.65 27.94
N LYS A 96 -3.92 -6.97 29.16
CA LYS A 96 -2.54 -6.78 29.58
C LYS A 96 -1.73 -7.49 28.50
N LYS A 97 -1.25 -6.76 27.49
CA LYS A 97 -0.34 -7.30 26.49
C LYS A 97 0.87 -7.72 27.32
N ILE A 98 0.97 -9.01 27.62
CA ILE A 98 2.20 -9.63 28.08
C ILE A 98 3.18 -9.20 27.01
N ARG A 99 4.07 -8.26 27.36
CA ARG A 99 5.06 -7.76 26.43
C ARG A 99 5.97 -8.94 26.18
N LYS A 100 5.74 -9.65 25.07
CA LYS A 100 6.66 -10.67 24.62
C LYS A 100 8.01 -9.96 24.49
N HIS A 101 8.99 -10.42 25.25
CA HIS A 101 10.35 -9.97 25.07
C HIS A 101 10.79 -10.52 23.72
N PHE A 102 11.10 -9.63 22.79
CA PHE A 102 11.61 -10.00 21.48
C PHE A 102 12.86 -9.17 21.19
N SER A 103 13.79 -9.75 20.44
CA SER A 103 14.93 -9.01 19.91
C SER A 103 14.64 -8.59 18.48
N ILE A 104 15.05 -7.38 18.11
CA ILE A 104 14.97 -6.90 16.72
C ILE A 104 15.84 -7.78 15.81
N LYS A 105 16.91 -8.36 16.36
CA LYS A 105 17.83 -9.25 15.62
C LYS A 105 17.15 -10.54 15.14
N ASP A 106 16.05 -10.94 15.78
CA ASP A 106 15.31 -12.16 15.43
C ASP A 106 14.41 -11.95 14.22
N ILE A 107 14.20 -10.68 13.81
CA ILE A 107 13.30 -10.31 12.72
C ILE A 107 14.14 -9.86 11.53
N HIS A 108 13.81 -10.38 10.35
CA HIS A 108 14.49 -10.00 9.13
C HIS A 108 14.35 -8.49 8.85
N PRO A 109 15.42 -7.76 8.46
CA PRO A 109 15.37 -6.32 8.21
C PRO A 109 14.29 -5.90 7.20
N PHE A 110 14.04 -6.73 6.19
CA PHE A 110 12.97 -6.46 5.21
C PHE A 110 11.57 -6.49 5.85
N ASP A 111 11.30 -7.40 6.78
CA ASP A 111 10.01 -7.50 7.47
C ASP A 111 9.77 -6.31 8.40
N ILE A 112 10.81 -5.90 9.14
CA ILE A 112 10.77 -4.68 9.96
C ILE A 112 10.43 -3.48 9.06
N LYS A 113 11.12 -3.36 7.93
CA LYS A 113 10.90 -2.28 6.96
C LYS A 113 9.46 -2.26 6.45
N ARG A 114 8.95 -3.40 5.97
CA ARG A 114 7.56 -3.55 5.51
C ARG A 114 6.57 -3.11 6.57
N ARG A 115 6.73 -3.61 7.80
CA ARG A 115 5.84 -3.33 8.92
C ARG A 115 5.83 -1.85 9.31
N LEU A 116 7.00 -1.21 9.34
CA LEU A 116 7.13 0.22 9.65
C LEU A 116 6.43 1.10 8.61
N VAL A 117 6.62 0.79 7.32
CA VAL A 117 5.96 1.56 6.25
C VAL A 117 4.46 1.37 6.30
N LEU A 118 3.96 0.15 6.51
CA LEU A 118 2.52 -0.13 6.64
C LEU A 118 1.90 0.56 7.85
N LYS A 119 2.64 0.67 8.97
CA LYS A 119 2.12 1.25 10.20
C LYS A 119 2.16 2.77 10.22
N PHE A 120 3.24 3.37 9.72
CA PHE A 120 3.49 4.81 9.84
C PHE A 120 3.46 5.58 8.51
N ASN A 121 3.36 4.89 7.37
CA ASN A 121 3.42 5.50 6.03
C ASN A 121 4.67 6.37 5.81
N ILE A 122 5.82 5.91 6.33
CA ILE A 122 7.10 6.64 6.32
C ILE A 122 7.85 6.40 5.00
N SER A 123 8.52 7.45 4.51
CA SER A 123 9.34 7.41 3.29
C SER A 123 10.77 6.89 3.51
N ASN A 124 11.32 7.05 4.72
CA ASN A 124 12.68 6.59 5.07
C ASN A 124 12.66 5.77 6.38
N PRO A 125 12.35 4.47 6.32
CA PRO A 125 12.28 3.61 7.50
C PRO A 125 13.65 3.33 8.14
N LYS A 126 14.77 3.45 7.39
CA LYS A 126 16.12 3.10 7.88
C LYS A 126 16.51 3.80 9.18
N LYS A 127 16.02 5.03 9.39
CA LYS A 127 16.27 5.82 10.60
C LYS A 127 15.65 5.25 11.87
N ILE A 128 14.62 4.41 11.76
CA ILE A 128 13.82 3.93 12.89
C ILE A 128 13.77 2.39 12.99
N MET A 129 14.46 1.68 12.09
CA MET A 129 14.48 0.21 12.06
C MET A 129 15.09 -0.43 13.31
N HIS A 130 15.96 0.29 14.02
CA HIS A 130 16.62 -0.19 15.24
C HIS A 130 15.76 0.01 16.51
N ILE A 131 14.56 0.58 16.39
CA ILE A 131 13.69 0.86 17.53
C ILE A 131 12.75 -0.34 17.76
N PRO A 132 12.73 -0.95 18.97
CA PRO A 132 11.94 -2.15 19.26
C PRO A 132 10.48 -1.81 19.54
N TYR A 133 9.75 -1.40 18.50
CA TYR A 133 8.33 -1.08 18.65
C TYR A 133 7.51 -2.31 19.06
N PRO A 134 6.57 -2.21 20.03
CA PRO A 134 5.83 -3.37 20.53
C PRO A 134 5.06 -4.15 19.46
N PHE A 135 4.60 -3.52 18.38
CA PHE A 135 3.89 -4.22 17.30
C PHE A 135 4.81 -5.11 16.44
N LEU A 136 6.14 -4.97 16.54
CA LEU A 136 7.08 -5.86 15.83
C LEU A 136 7.12 -7.25 16.47
N SER A 137 6.71 -7.40 17.73
CA SER A 137 6.49 -8.72 18.35
C SER A 137 5.43 -9.56 17.63
N GLU A 138 4.58 -8.95 16.80
CA GLU A 138 3.65 -9.69 15.94
C GLU A 138 4.36 -10.46 14.82
N LEU A 139 5.64 -10.20 14.56
CA LEU A 139 6.41 -10.86 13.50
C LEU A 139 7.27 -12.02 14.03
N THR A 140 7.35 -12.21 15.34
CA THR A 140 8.11 -13.32 15.93
C THR A 140 7.25 -14.57 16.06
N GLU A 141 7.89 -15.74 16.14
CA GLU A 141 7.23 -17.03 16.31
C GLU A 141 6.28 -17.39 15.15
N LYS A 142 6.67 -17.02 13.92
CA LYS A 142 5.89 -17.22 12.71
C LYS A 142 6.76 -17.82 11.62
N SER A 143 6.17 -18.74 10.86
CA SER A 143 6.77 -19.26 9.65
C SER A 143 6.79 -18.19 8.54
N ARG A 144 7.63 -18.41 7.53
CA ARG A 144 7.68 -17.52 6.36
C ARG A 144 6.31 -17.37 5.68
N ASP A 145 5.57 -18.48 5.55
CA ASP A 145 4.23 -18.51 4.98
C ASP A 145 3.24 -17.64 5.79
N GLU A 146 3.25 -17.78 7.12
CA GLU A 146 2.40 -16.96 7.99
C GLU A 146 2.74 -15.47 7.87
N LEU A 147 4.04 -15.12 7.86
CA LEU A 147 4.48 -13.74 7.71
C LEU A 147 4.07 -13.15 6.35
N GLU A 148 4.23 -13.91 5.26
CA GLU A 148 3.80 -13.43 3.95
C GLU A 148 2.30 -13.18 3.88
N ASN A 149 1.47 -14.10 4.40
CA ASN A 149 0.02 -13.89 4.47
C ASN A 149 -0.37 -12.70 5.34
N TYR A 150 0.31 -12.54 6.48
CA TYR A 150 0.13 -11.38 7.35
C TYR A 150 0.42 -10.06 6.62
N PHE A 151 1.55 -9.98 5.91
CA PHE A 151 1.86 -8.78 5.12
C PHE A 151 0.88 -8.58 3.99
N TRP A 152 0.44 -9.65 3.34
CA TRP A 152 -0.51 -9.57 2.24
C TRP A 152 -1.86 -8.98 2.69
N ASP A 153 -2.37 -9.40 3.84
CA ASP A 153 -3.60 -8.83 4.42
C ASP A 153 -3.46 -7.36 4.81
N LEU A 154 -2.26 -6.91 5.18
CA LEU A 154 -1.98 -5.49 5.44
C LEU A 154 -1.84 -4.69 4.14
N GLU A 155 -1.20 -5.26 3.12
CA GLU A 155 -0.99 -4.65 1.81
C GLU A 155 -2.31 -4.46 1.06
N ASP A 156 -3.25 -5.40 1.17
CA ASP A 156 -4.57 -5.31 0.51
C ASP A 156 -5.38 -4.10 0.94
N ARG A 157 -5.20 -3.65 2.19
CA ARG A 157 -5.90 -2.49 2.75
C ARG A 157 -5.37 -1.15 2.22
N LEU A 158 -4.20 -1.15 1.57
CA LEU A 158 -3.62 0.08 1.03
C LEU A 158 -4.37 0.56 -0.21
N LYS A 159 -4.57 1.87 -0.30
CA LYS A 159 -5.08 2.48 -1.54
C LYS A 159 -4.02 2.39 -2.64
N TYR A 160 -4.43 2.49 -3.90
CA TYR A 160 -3.55 2.41 -5.06
C TYR A 160 -2.27 3.28 -4.95
N ARG A 161 -2.41 4.57 -4.59
CA ARG A 161 -1.25 5.48 -4.42
C ARG A 161 -0.34 5.09 -3.25
N GLU A 162 -0.93 4.52 -2.20
CA GLU A 162 -0.19 4.05 -1.02
C GLU A 162 0.58 2.77 -1.34
N LYS A 163 0.01 1.87 -2.16
CA LYS A 163 0.71 0.68 -2.69
C LYS A 163 1.96 1.05 -3.48
N ILE A 164 1.86 2.03 -4.37
CA ILE A 164 3.02 2.53 -5.14
C ILE A 164 4.10 3.07 -4.20
N LYS A 165 3.72 3.97 -3.29
CA LYS A 165 4.67 4.54 -2.33
C LYS A 165 5.30 3.45 -1.46
N TYR A 166 4.49 2.52 -0.97
CA TYR A 166 4.93 1.38 -0.17
C TYR A 166 5.99 0.59 -0.92
N LEU A 167 5.71 0.18 -2.16
CA LEU A 167 6.63 -0.60 -3.00
C LEU A 167 7.94 0.15 -3.22
N LEU A 168 7.87 1.43 -3.62
CA LEU A 168 9.05 2.25 -3.83
C LEU A 168 9.91 2.39 -2.55
N VAL A 169 9.29 2.44 -1.37
CA VAL A 169 10.04 2.54 -0.12
C VAL A 169 10.67 1.20 0.27
N ILE A 170 9.93 0.09 0.22
CA ILE A 170 10.44 -1.22 0.67
C ILE A 170 11.60 -1.72 -0.20
N PHE A 171 11.66 -1.35 -1.48
CA PHE A 171 12.78 -1.65 -2.38
C PHE A 171 13.83 -0.53 -2.50
N ASP A 172 13.77 0.50 -1.65
CA ASP A 172 14.72 1.65 -1.64
C ASP A 172 14.77 2.47 -2.94
N LEU A 173 13.67 2.48 -3.69
CA LEU A 173 13.56 3.15 -4.99
C LEU A 173 12.99 4.57 -4.91
N LEU A 174 12.32 4.94 -3.82
CA LEU A 174 11.55 6.20 -3.73
C LEU A 174 12.38 7.45 -4.08
N TYR A 175 13.62 7.54 -3.59
CA TYR A 175 14.49 8.68 -3.83
C TYR A 175 15.20 8.64 -5.20
N LEU A 176 15.28 7.46 -5.82
CA LEU A 176 15.92 7.22 -7.11
C LEU A 176 14.95 7.47 -8.27
N TYR A 177 13.68 7.07 -8.08
CA TYR A 177 12.58 7.19 -9.05
C TYR A 177 12.53 8.55 -9.79
N PRO A 178 12.61 9.72 -9.14
CA PRO A 178 12.55 11.00 -9.87
C PRO A 178 13.85 11.36 -10.62
N ARG A 179 14.98 10.75 -10.29
CA ARG A 179 16.32 11.15 -10.77
C ARG A 179 16.80 10.29 -11.94
N ILE A 180 16.41 9.03 -11.96
CA ILE A 180 16.92 8.00 -12.87
C ILE A 180 15.93 7.77 -14.02
N LYS A 181 16.39 7.11 -15.09
CA LYS A 181 15.54 6.70 -16.22
C LYS A 181 14.78 5.40 -15.87
N PRO A 182 13.63 5.11 -16.51
CA PRO A 182 12.81 3.94 -16.14
C PRO A 182 13.56 2.61 -16.18
N TRP A 183 14.29 2.30 -17.26
CA TRP A 183 15.01 1.03 -17.40
C TRP A 183 16.12 0.83 -16.34
N GLU A 184 16.85 1.89 -15.99
CA GLU A 184 17.84 1.86 -14.92
C GLU A 184 17.16 1.62 -13.55
N LEU A 185 15.93 2.10 -13.35
CA LEU A 185 15.15 1.80 -12.16
C LEU A 185 14.66 0.35 -12.13
N ASP A 186 14.27 -0.19 -13.30
CA ASP A 186 13.84 -1.59 -13.45
C ASP A 186 14.99 -2.53 -13.07
N GLU A 187 16.21 -2.26 -13.54
CA GLU A 187 17.41 -3.02 -13.16
C GLU A 187 17.69 -2.97 -11.65
N ILE A 188 17.60 -1.79 -11.03
CA ILE A 188 17.80 -1.65 -9.58
C ILE A 188 16.72 -2.39 -8.80
N PHE A 189 15.46 -2.33 -9.26
CA PHE A 189 14.36 -3.07 -8.65
C PHE A 189 14.62 -4.57 -8.71
N ILE A 190 14.89 -5.13 -9.90
CA ILE A 190 15.15 -6.56 -10.10
C ILE A 190 16.33 -7.01 -9.24
N ASN A 191 17.43 -6.24 -9.22
CA ASN A 191 18.59 -6.56 -8.40
C ASN A 191 18.27 -6.59 -6.89
N ASN A 192 17.51 -5.60 -6.38
CA ASN A 192 17.11 -5.58 -4.98
C ASN A 192 16.11 -6.69 -4.65
N PHE A 193 15.24 -7.02 -5.59
CA PHE A 193 14.26 -8.10 -5.49
C PHE A 193 14.95 -9.46 -5.39
N CYS A 194 15.87 -9.77 -6.31
CA CYS A 194 16.64 -11.03 -6.31
C CYS A 194 17.48 -11.18 -5.04
N LYS A 195 18.12 -10.10 -4.56
CA LYS A 195 18.89 -10.13 -3.29
C LYS A 195 18.06 -10.59 -2.10
N ILE A 196 16.79 -10.17 -2.02
CA ILE A 196 15.90 -10.57 -0.92
C ILE A 196 15.43 -12.02 -1.12
N LEU A 197 15.14 -12.42 -2.36
CA LEU A 197 14.74 -13.79 -2.68
C LEU A 197 15.85 -14.81 -2.38
N GLU A 198 17.11 -14.47 -2.62
CA GLU A 198 18.25 -15.37 -2.40
C GLU A 198 18.61 -15.51 -0.91
N ASP A 199 18.27 -14.52 -0.08
CA ASP A 199 18.58 -14.49 1.34
C ASP A 199 17.94 -15.67 2.10
N GLU A 200 18.78 -16.56 2.64
CA GLU A 200 18.35 -17.73 3.40
C GLU A 200 17.64 -17.35 4.70
N SER A 201 18.09 -16.29 5.37
CA SER A 201 17.47 -15.82 6.61
C SER A 201 16.06 -15.29 6.36
N PHE A 202 15.83 -14.73 5.17
CA PHE A 202 14.50 -14.34 4.72
C PHE A 202 13.65 -15.54 4.32
N ARG A 203 14.21 -16.51 3.57
CA ARG A 203 13.50 -17.70 3.09
C ARG A 203 13.05 -18.65 4.20
N MET A 204 13.79 -18.72 5.31
CA MET A 204 13.50 -19.59 6.45
C MET A 204 13.27 -21.06 6.03
N GLY A 205 14.10 -21.58 5.11
CA GLY A 205 14.02 -22.95 4.62
C GLY A 205 13.08 -23.18 3.42
N LEU A 206 12.40 -22.15 2.91
CA LEU A 206 11.70 -22.26 1.62
C LEU A 206 12.67 -22.24 0.45
N SER A 207 12.28 -22.87 -0.66
CA SER A 207 13.00 -22.72 -1.92
C SER A 207 12.76 -21.33 -2.53
N VAL A 208 13.72 -20.84 -3.32
CA VAL A 208 13.58 -19.56 -4.05
C VAL A 208 12.35 -19.59 -4.96
N GLU A 209 12.13 -20.70 -5.65
CA GLU A 209 11.01 -20.87 -6.59
C GLU A 209 9.67 -20.84 -5.87
N GLU A 210 9.55 -21.53 -4.73
CA GLU A 210 8.33 -21.55 -3.94
C GLU A 210 8.01 -20.16 -3.36
N LEU A 211 9.02 -19.49 -2.77
CA LEU A 211 8.85 -18.14 -2.24
C LEU A 211 8.42 -17.16 -3.34
N HIS A 212 9.09 -17.23 -4.50
CA HIS A 212 8.79 -16.38 -5.64
C HIS A 212 7.38 -16.61 -6.18
N ARG A 213 7.06 -17.86 -6.57
CA ARG A 213 5.78 -18.19 -7.20
C ARG A 213 4.59 -17.97 -6.29
N THR A 214 4.75 -18.23 -4.99
CA THR A 214 3.62 -18.23 -4.06
C THR A 214 3.36 -16.85 -3.47
N TYR A 215 4.41 -16.10 -3.14
CA TYR A 215 4.27 -14.86 -2.38
C TYR A 215 4.88 -13.68 -3.11
N PHE A 216 6.13 -13.79 -3.55
CA PHE A 216 6.93 -12.62 -3.96
C PHE A 216 6.61 -12.10 -5.36
N CYS A 217 6.05 -12.91 -6.25
CA CYS A 217 5.66 -12.52 -7.60
C CYS A 217 4.69 -11.32 -7.59
N ARG A 218 3.90 -11.14 -6.52
CA ARG A 218 3.01 -9.99 -6.36
C ARG A 218 3.74 -8.66 -6.44
N TYR A 219 4.98 -8.57 -5.95
CA TYR A 219 5.76 -7.33 -6.02
C TYR A 219 6.22 -7.03 -7.44
N VAL A 220 6.46 -8.05 -8.26
CA VAL A 220 6.76 -7.90 -9.68
C VAL A 220 5.54 -7.34 -10.40
N TRP A 221 4.36 -7.94 -10.20
CA TRP A 221 3.10 -7.44 -10.77
C TRP A 221 2.81 -6.00 -10.31
N MET A 222 2.89 -5.74 -9.00
CA MET A 222 2.69 -4.39 -8.47
C MET A 222 3.69 -3.37 -9.06
N TYR A 223 4.96 -3.76 -9.27
CA TYR A 223 5.95 -2.85 -9.83
C TYR A 223 5.64 -2.53 -11.29
N PHE A 224 5.58 -3.55 -12.14
CA PHE A 224 5.43 -3.37 -13.58
C PHE A 224 4.05 -2.85 -13.97
N ASP A 225 2.98 -3.25 -13.27
CA ASP A 225 1.63 -2.80 -13.58
C ASP A 225 1.30 -1.43 -12.98
N MET A 226 1.87 -1.05 -11.82
CA MET A 226 1.49 0.21 -11.16
C MET A 226 2.46 1.37 -11.41
N ILE A 227 3.77 1.10 -11.56
CA ILE A 227 4.80 2.16 -11.65
C ILE A 227 5.00 2.62 -13.10
N LEU A 228 4.99 1.72 -14.07
CA LEU A 228 5.20 2.07 -15.48
C LEU A 228 4.06 2.93 -16.05
N PHE A 229 2.84 2.81 -15.50
CA PHE A 229 1.69 3.65 -15.86
C PHE A 229 1.65 5.01 -15.15
N PHE A 230 2.72 5.42 -14.46
CA PHE A 230 2.83 6.75 -13.84
C PHE A 230 3.78 7.69 -14.63
N PRO A 231 3.40 8.18 -15.83
CA PRO A 231 4.16 9.21 -16.54
C PRO A 231 3.89 10.63 -16.00
N ILE A 232 3.33 10.78 -14.80
CA ILE A 232 2.67 12.03 -14.43
C ILE A 232 3.64 13.04 -13.80
N ILE A 233 4.62 12.65 -12.98
CA ILE A 233 5.34 13.65 -12.16
C ILE A 233 6.33 14.51 -12.98
N LYS A 234 7.06 13.93 -13.95
CA LYS A 234 7.99 14.71 -14.80
C LYS A 234 7.23 15.55 -15.85
N LYS A 235 6.25 14.97 -16.54
CA LYS A 235 5.39 15.72 -17.49
C LYS A 235 4.58 16.80 -16.78
N TYR A 236 3.98 16.53 -15.62
CA TYR A 236 3.22 17.53 -14.87
C TYR A 236 4.11 18.64 -14.32
N LYS A 237 5.33 18.36 -13.82
CA LYS A 237 6.27 19.43 -13.41
C LYS A 237 6.74 20.28 -14.58
N ALA A 238 7.05 19.67 -15.73
CA ALA A 238 7.44 20.40 -16.94
C ALA A 238 6.27 21.22 -17.50
N HIS A 239 5.07 20.64 -17.54
CA HIS A 239 3.84 21.30 -17.98
C HIS A 239 3.45 22.45 -17.03
N LYS A 240 3.51 22.25 -15.71
CA LYS A 240 3.33 23.30 -14.70
C LYS A 240 4.29 24.45 -14.94
N LYS A 241 5.59 24.18 -15.12
CA LYS A 241 6.59 25.22 -15.43
C LYS A 241 6.29 25.96 -16.74
N SER A 242 5.89 25.23 -17.79
CA SER A 242 5.51 25.82 -19.08
C SER A 242 4.34 26.78 -18.93
N ILE A 243 3.29 26.37 -18.21
CA ILE A 243 2.08 27.18 -17.97
C ILE A 243 2.42 28.43 -17.17
N TYR A 244 3.22 28.33 -16.10
CA TYR A 244 3.63 29.52 -15.34
C TYR A 244 4.49 30.48 -16.18
N PHE A 245 5.34 29.98 -17.06
CA PHE A 245 6.17 30.81 -17.94
C PHE A 245 5.33 31.51 -19.02
N GLU A 246 4.40 30.80 -19.65
CA GLU A 246 3.46 31.40 -20.61
C GLU A 246 2.53 32.42 -19.92
N ALA A 247 2.03 32.10 -18.73
CA ALA A 247 1.26 33.03 -17.90
C ALA A 247 2.04 34.29 -17.57
N SER A 248 3.31 34.15 -17.16
CA SER A 248 4.18 35.29 -16.87
C SER A 248 4.29 36.25 -18.05
N LYS A 249 4.41 35.72 -19.28
CA LYS A 249 4.42 36.53 -20.51
C LYS A 249 3.09 37.21 -20.81
N ILE A 250 1.96 36.52 -20.63
CA ILE A 250 0.64 37.07 -20.96
C ILE A 250 0.19 38.10 -19.91
N PHE A 251 0.35 37.80 -18.62
CA PHE A 251 -0.03 38.69 -17.52
C PHE A 251 1.00 39.79 -17.28
N ASN A 252 2.23 39.63 -17.78
CA ASN A 252 3.37 40.51 -17.56
C ASN A 252 3.72 40.64 -16.06
N ILE A 253 3.73 39.49 -15.38
CA ILE A 253 3.98 39.34 -13.93
C ILE A 253 5.07 38.29 -13.74
N PRO A 254 6.03 38.45 -12.81
CA PRO A 254 7.04 37.44 -12.52
C PRO A 254 6.43 36.09 -12.12
N VAL A 255 7.10 35.00 -12.49
CA VAL A 255 6.64 33.63 -12.17
C VAL A 255 6.52 33.44 -10.66
N GLU A 256 7.44 34.00 -9.87
CA GLU A 256 7.45 33.88 -8.41
C GLU A 256 6.22 34.54 -7.77
N GLU A 257 5.74 35.64 -8.35
CA GLU A 257 4.54 36.33 -7.88
C GLU A 257 3.27 35.53 -8.23
N LEU A 258 3.21 34.94 -9.43
CA LEU A 258 2.10 34.06 -9.83
C LEU A 258 2.04 32.78 -8.98
N GLU A 259 3.18 32.21 -8.60
CA GLU A 259 3.23 31.04 -7.72
C GLU A 259 2.75 31.36 -6.30
N ARG A 260 3.02 32.57 -5.80
CA ARG A 260 2.58 33.02 -4.47
C ARG A 260 1.14 33.52 -4.43
N ALA A 261 0.59 33.97 -5.55
CA ALA A 261 -0.77 34.51 -5.64
C ALA A 261 -1.83 33.52 -5.17
N SER A 262 -2.80 33.98 -4.36
CA SER A 262 -3.97 33.17 -4.02
C SER A 262 -4.91 33.04 -5.24
N ILE A 263 -5.89 32.13 -5.16
CA ILE A 263 -6.92 32.00 -6.21
C ILE A 263 -7.65 33.35 -6.40
N GLU A 264 -7.94 34.06 -5.32
CA GLU A 264 -8.59 35.38 -5.37
C GLU A 264 -7.72 36.43 -6.07
N ASP A 265 -6.41 36.42 -5.82
CA ASP A 265 -5.47 37.32 -6.47
C ASP A 265 -5.35 37.04 -7.97
N LEU A 266 -5.34 35.75 -8.36
CA LEU A 266 -5.38 35.35 -9.76
C LEU A 266 -6.64 35.86 -10.48
N PHE A 267 -7.81 35.80 -9.83
CA PHE A 267 -9.04 36.39 -10.39
C PHE A 267 -8.94 37.91 -10.56
N LYS A 268 -8.31 38.62 -9.62
CA LYS A 268 -8.09 40.08 -9.74
C LYS A 268 -7.15 40.40 -10.92
N ILE A 269 -6.04 39.67 -11.04
CA ILE A 269 -5.06 39.78 -12.13
C ILE A 269 -5.75 39.54 -13.47
N PHE A 270 -6.54 38.46 -13.58
CA PHE A 270 -7.29 38.12 -14.78
C PHE A 270 -8.28 39.21 -15.16
N ARG A 271 -9.10 39.71 -14.23
CA ARG A 271 -10.09 40.77 -14.51
C ARG A 271 -9.43 42.06 -14.99
N LYS A 272 -8.27 42.43 -14.43
CA LYS A 272 -7.51 43.61 -14.86
C LYS A 272 -7.03 43.45 -16.30
N LYS A 273 -6.40 42.31 -16.61
CA LYS A 273 -5.86 42.02 -17.95
C LYS A 273 -6.96 41.80 -19.00
N ALA A 274 -8.07 41.18 -18.62
CA ALA A 274 -9.23 40.97 -19.49
C ALA A 274 -9.88 42.31 -19.89
N LYS A 275 -9.91 43.31 -19.01
CA LYS A 275 -10.40 44.66 -19.34
C LYS A 275 -9.51 45.40 -20.34
N GLU A 276 -8.21 45.14 -20.33
CA GLU A 276 -7.23 45.73 -21.25
C GLU A 276 -7.28 45.07 -22.64
N LEU A 277 -7.47 43.76 -22.69
CA LEU A 277 -7.43 42.96 -23.92
C LEU A 277 -8.81 42.66 -24.52
N HIS A 278 -9.88 43.27 -23.98
CA HIS A 278 -11.25 42.98 -24.42
C HIS A 278 -11.45 43.40 -25.90
N PRO A 279 -12.01 42.54 -26.76
CA PRO A 279 -12.25 42.85 -28.19
C PRO A 279 -13.05 44.14 -28.39
N ASP A 280 -14.08 44.36 -27.58
CA ASP A 280 -14.93 45.56 -27.63
C ASP A 280 -14.19 46.88 -27.31
N LYS A 281 -12.95 46.81 -26.80
CA LYS A 281 -12.09 47.97 -26.53
C LYS A 281 -10.91 48.09 -27.52
N GLY A 282 -10.98 47.40 -28.65
CA GLY A 282 -9.92 47.37 -29.66
C GLY A 282 -8.83 46.33 -29.38
N GLY A 283 -9.09 45.38 -28.47
CA GLY A 283 -8.18 44.27 -28.19
C GLY A 283 -8.21 43.17 -29.25
N SER A 284 -7.12 42.41 -29.38
CA SER A 284 -7.08 41.23 -30.26
C SER A 284 -7.88 40.08 -29.65
N HIS A 285 -8.88 39.60 -30.40
CA HIS A 285 -9.71 38.46 -30.02
C HIS A 285 -8.89 37.20 -29.70
N GLU A 286 -7.83 36.94 -30.47
CA GLU A 286 -6.93 35.80 -30.26
C GLU A 286 -6.17 35.91 -28.93
N LYS A 287 -5.68 37.10 -28.58
CA LYS A 287 -4.99 37.34 -27.31
C LYS A 287 -5.93 37.15 -26.11
N PHE A 288 -7.21 37.48 -26.27
CA PHE A 288 -8.21 37.27 -25.22
C PHE A 288 -8.53 35.78 -25.00
N ILE A 289 -8.59 34.98 -26.08
CA ILE A 289 -8.76 33.53 -25.98
C ILE A 289 -7.56 32.88 -25.29
N GLN A 290 -6.33 33.27 -25.66
CA GLN A 290 -5.11 32.77 -25.02
C GLN A 290 -5.07 33.11 -23.52
N LEU A 291 -5.42 34.35 -23.15
CA LEU A 291 -5.52 34.79 -21.75
C LEU A 291 -6.46 33.89 -20.93
N ARG A 292 -7.64 33.57 -21.47
CA ARG A 292 -8.64 32.74 -20.79
C ARG A 292 -8.15 31.30 -20.63
N LYS A 293 -7.57 30.72 -21.68
CA LYS A 293 -7.06 29.34 -21.66
C LYS A 293 -5.98 29.16 -20.59
N ILE A 294 -5.00 30.06 -20.54
CA ILE A 294 -3.92 30.01 -19.54
C ILE A 294 -4.46 30.23 -18.12
N PHE A 295 -5.45 31.12 -17.96
CA PHE A 295 -6.07 31.35 -16.66
C PHE A 295 -6.79 30.10 -16.12
N GLU A 296 -7.55 29.40 -16.96
CA GLU A 296 -8.21 28.14 -16.60
C GLU A 296 -7.19 27.06 -16.20
N GLU A 297 -6.06 26.97 -16.93
CA GLU A 297 -4.97 26.05 -16.60
C GLU A 297 -4.28 26.40 -15.26
N LEU A 298 -4.06 27.68 -14.95
CA LEU A 298 -3.53 28.12 -13.66
C LEU A 298 -4.47 27.78 -12.48
N LEU A 299 -5.78 27.98 -12.66
CA LEU A 299 -6.77 27.63 -11.65
C LEU A 299 -6.79 26.12 -11.38
N ASN A 300 -6.70 25.31 -12.44
CA ASN A 300 -6.60 23.87 -12.30
C ASN A 300 -5.33 23.48 -11.53
N ILE A 301 -4.17 24.07 -11.84
CA ILE A 301 -2.94 23.80 -11.09
C ILE A 301 -3.11 24.16 -9.61
N LYS A 302 -3.68 25.32 -9.27
CA LYS A 302 -3.84 25.79 -7.89
C LYS A 302 -4.86 24.98 -7.07
N LYS A 303 -5.90 24.43 -7.70
CA LYS A 303 -6.90 23.57 -7.02
C LYS A 303 -6.34 22.20 -6.61
N TYR A 304 -5.34 21.70 -7.32
CA TYR A 304 -4.73 20.38 -7.10
C TYR A 304 -3.30 20.45 -6.53
N SER A 305 -2.82 21.63 -6.12
CA SER A 305 -1.49 21.85 -5.55
C SER A 305 -1.51 21.88 -4.04
#